data_AF-A0A0R2C334-F1
#
_entry.id   AF-A0A0R2C334-F1
#
_cell.length_a   1.000
_cell.length_b   1.000
_cell.length_c   1.000
_cell.angle_alpha   90.00
_cell.angle_beta   90.00
_cell.angle_gamma   90.00
#
_symmetry.space_group_name_H-M   'P 1'
#
loop_
_entity.id
_entity.type
_entity.pdbx_description
1 polymer ?
#
loop_
_entity_poly.entity_id
_entity_poly.type
_entity_poly.pdbx_seq_one_letter_code
_entity_poly.pdbx_strand_id
1 'polypeptide(L)'
;MPFYIEDALQLGQQIYSSELFENAAGEKLLPSEFKFVLQMKQALEYEKQKNYVAYLKKLRQALKTSPNSSYMISKLKWQVAIQTTKQDKANQEFLMLGKQVKNQIMQLLLSGQSQAALPLVKQLAQLMPNDPETKGLLREVLKKQ
;
A
#
# COMPACT_ATOMS: atom_id res chain seq x y z
N MET A 1 -3.06 10.13 19.54
CA MET A 1 -3.78 8.87 19.28
C MET A 1 -3.09 7.65 19.87
N PRO A 2 -1.79 7.40 19.63
CA PRO A 2 -1.11 6.25 20.23
C PRO A 2 -1.22 6.24 21.76
N PHE A 3 -0.94 7.38 22.40
CA PHE A 3 -1.07 7.56 23.85
C PHE A 3 -2.48 7.25 24.38
N TYR A 4 -3.54 7.78 23.75
CA TYR A 4 -4.92 7.46 24.15
C TYR A 4 -5.25 5.96 24.03
N ILE A 5 -4.75 5.30 22.98
CA ILE A 5 -4.96 3.85 22.79
C ILE A 5 -4.21 3.07 23.87
N GLU A 6 -2.97 3.44 24.17
CA GLU A 6 -2.16 2.80 25.21
C GLU A 6 -2.78 2.97 26.60
N ASP A 7 -3.15 4.18 26.98
CA ASP A 7 -3.79 4.48 28.27
C ASP A 7 -5.14 3.74 28.42
N ALA A 8 -5.96 3.73 27.36
CA ALA A 8 -7.24 3.02 27.38
C ALA A 8 -7.08 1.49 27.41
N LEU A 9 -6.03 0.93 26.80
CA LEU A 9 -5.72 -0.49 26.94
C LEU A 9 -5.30 -0.82 28.36
N GLN A 10 -4.43 0.00 28.96
CA GLN A 10 -3.96 -0.21 30.33
C GLN A 10 -5.11 -0.15 31.33
N LEU A 11 -6.01 0.84 31.18
CA LEU A 11 -7.23 0.92 31.99
C LEU A 11 -8.13 -0.30 31.78
N GLY A 12 -8.33 -0.72 30.52
CA GLY A 12 -9.14 -1.89 30.19
C GLY A 12 -8.60 -3.17 30.80
N GLN A 13 -7.28 -3.36 30.82
CA GLN A 13 -6.61 -4.52 31.41
C GLN A 13 -6.66 -4.53 32.94
N GLN A 14 -6.90 -3.39 33.59
CA GLN A 14 -7.14 -3.32 35.04
C GLN A 14 -8.57 -3.70 35.42
N ILE A 15 -9.52 -3.52 34.49
CA ILE A 15 -10.96 -3.75 34.73
C ILE A 15 -11.39 -5.14 34.22
N TYR A 16 -10.79 -5.62 33.13
CA TYR A 16 -11.11 -6.89 32.47
C TYR A 16 -9.88 -7.78 32.38
N SER A 17 -10.09 -9.09 32.19
CA SER A 17 -8.99 -10.03 31.99
C SER A 17 -8.10 -9.60 30.81
N SER A 18 -6.78 -9.55 31.04
CA SER A 18 -5.78 -9.18 30.04
C SER A 18 -5.84 -10.06 28.79
N GLU A 19 -6.23 -11.34 28.95
CA GLU A 19 -6.40 -12.29 27.86
C GLU A 19 -7.41 -11.80 26.81
N LEU A 20 -8.44 -11.05 27.23
CA LEU A 20 -9.42 -10.47 26.31
C LEU A 20 -8.81 -9.40 25.40
N PHE A 21 -7.64 -8.84 25.72
CA PHE A 21 -6.95 -7.87 24.86
C PHE A 21 -5.91 -8.51 23.94
N GLU A 22 -5.67 -9.82 24.09
CA GLU A 22 -4.67 -10.58 23.34
C GLU A 22 -5.32 -11.58 22.39
N ASN A 23 -6.55 -12.01 22.67
CA ASN A 23 -7.27 -12.99 21.87
C ASN A 23 -8.44 -12.37 21.06
N ALA A 24 -8.91 -13.12 20.06
CA ALA A 24 -10.04 -12.70 19.24
C ALA A 24 -11.38 -12.66 20.00
N ALA A 25 -11.45 -13.20 21.22
CA ALA A 25 -12.66 -13.15 22.04
C ALA A 25 -12.94 -11.72 22.54
N GLY A 26 -11.89 -10.90 22.74
CA GLY A 26 -12.01 -9.47 23.05
C GLY A 26 -12.90 -8.69 22.11
N GLU A 27 -12.77 -8.95 20.80
CA GLU A 27 -13.56 -8.29 19.77
C GLU A 27 -15.07 -8.57 19.89
N LYS A 28 -15.47 -9.59 20.65
CA LYS A 28 -16.88 -9.95 20.90
C LYS A 28 -17.35 -9.58 22.30
N LEU A 29 -16.51 -9.80 23.31
CA LEU A 29 -16.91 -9.75 24.72
C LEU A 29 -16.71 -8.38 25.37
N LEU A 30 -15.76 -7.57 24.89
CA LEU A 30 -15.49 -6.26 25.51
C LEU A 30 -16.60 -5.23 25.22
N PRO A 31 -16.76 -4.20 26.06
CA PRO A 31 -17.59 -3.04 25.72
C PRO A 31 -17.15 -2.36 24.42
N SER A 32 -18.06 -1.59 23.80
CA SER A 32 -17.80 -0.88 22.53
C SER A 32 -16.55 0.00 22.58
N GLU A 33 -16.30 0.68 23.69
CA GLU A 33 -15.14 1.56 23.87
C GLU A 33 -13.81 0.78 23.80
N PHE A 34 -13.69 -0.34 24.52
CA PHE A 34 -12.47 -1.16 24.49
C PHE A 34 -12.34 -1.99 23.19
N LYS A 35 -13.46 -2.38 22.56
CA LYS A 35 -13.45 -2.97 21.21
C LYS A 35 -12.90 -1.98 20.18
N PHE A 36 -13.30 -0.72 20.25
CA PHE A 36 -12.76 0.35 19.40
C PHE A 36 -11.26 0.50 19.59
N VAL A 37 -10.80 0.57 20.84
CA VAL A 37 -9.38 0.69 21.19
C VAL A 37 -8.57 -0.50 20.65
N LEU A 38 -9.08 -1.73 20.79
CA LEU A 38 -8.43 -2.94 20.29
C LEU A 38 -8.33 -2.94 18.75
N GLN A 39 -9.40 -2.55 18.07
CA GLN A 39 -9.43 -2.44 16.60
C GLN A 39 -8.47 -1.35 16.11
N MET A 40 -8.35 -0.24 16.84
CA MET A 40 -7.40 0.84 16.54
C MET A 40 -5.95 0.42 16.77
N LYS A 41 -5.64 -0.32 17.85
CA LYS A 41 -4.32 -0.92 18.09
C LYS A 41 -3.89 -1.80 16.91
N GLN A 42 -4.77 -2.71 16.47
CA GLN A 42 -4.51 -3.59 15.33
C GLN A 42 -4.36 -2.80 14.03
N ALA A 43 -5.15 -1.75 13.82
CA ALA A 43 -5.03 -0.88 12.66
C ALA A 43 -3.64 -0.23 12.60
N LEU A 44 -3.17 0.38 13.68
CA LEU A 44 -1.84 1.00 13.74
C LEU A 44 -0.70 0.00 13.50
N GLU A 45 -0.87 -1.25 13.95
CA GLU A 45 0.11 -2.30 13.69
C GLU A 45 0.17 -2.67 12.19
N TYR A 46 -0.99 -2.78 11.52
CA TYR A 46 -1.02 -2.96 10.07
C TYR A 46 -0.47 -1.77 9.28
N GLU A 47 -0.63 -0.55 9.79
CA GLU A 47 -0.02 0.65 9.20
C GLU A 47 1.51 0.59 9.26
N LYS A 48 2.10 0.22 10.41
CA LYS A 48 3.56 0.00 10.54
C LYS A 48 4.08 -1.04 9.55
N GLN A 49 3.28 -2.08 9.29
CA GLN A 49 3.59 -3.15 8.34
C GLN A 49 3.27 -2.78 6.87
N LYS A 50 2.79 -1.56 6.59
CA LYS A 50 2.33 -1.10 5.27
C LYS A 50 1.23 -1.97 4.65
N ASN A 51 0.48 -2.72 5.47
CA ASN A 51 -0.65 -3.54 5.03
C ASN A 51 -1.94 -2.70 5.02
N TYR A 52 -2.08 -1.83 4.01
CA TYR A 52 -3.18 -0.86 3.94
C TYR A 52 -4.57 -1.51 3.77
N VAL A 53 -4.65 -2.71 3.20
CA VAL A 53 -5.92 -3.44 3.08
C VAL A 53 -6.45 -3.86 4.45
N ALA A 54 -5.59 -4.45 5.28
CA ALA A 54 -5.93 -4.85 6.64
C ALA A 54 -6.17 -3.62 7.54
N TYR A 55 -5.36 -2.57 7.37
CA TYR A 55 -5.55 -1.28 8.04
C TYR A 55 -6.93 -0.69 7.81
N LEU A 56 -7.33 -0.51 6.54
CA LEU A 56 -8.63 0.06 6.18
C LEU A 56 -9.80 -0.81 6.63
N LYS A 57 -9.63 -2.14 6.65
CA LYS A 57 -10.63 -3.07 7.19
C LYS A 57 -10.84 -2.84 8.68
N LYS A 58 -9.77 -2.72 9.46
CA LYS A 58 -9.85 -2.47 10.92
C LYS A 58 -10.40 -1.08 11.24
N LEU A 59 -10.02 -0.04 10.51
CA LEU A 59 -10.62 1.29 10.63
C LEU A 59 -12.14 1.27 10.38
N ARG A 60 -12.60 0.51 9.38
CA ARG A 60 -14.04 0.35 9.12
C ARG A 60 -14.77 -0.37 10.26
N GLN A 61 -14.12 -1.32 10.93
CA GLN A 61 -14.69 -1.99 12.10
C GLN A 61 -14.79 -1.03 13.29
N ALA A 62 -13.72 -0.28 13.57
CA ALA A 62 -13.68 0.75 14.63
C ALA A 62 -14.80 1.79 14.47
N LEU A 63 -15.03 2.26 13.24
CA LEU A 63 -16.14 3.17 12.90
C LEU A 63 -17.52 2.64 13.28
N LYS A 64 -17.76 1.34 13.06
CA LYS A 64 -19.06 0.72 13.36
C LYS A 64 -19.27 0.55 14.86
N THR A 65 -18.19 0.34 15.61
CA THR A 65 -18.24 0.08 17.05
C THR A 65 -18.36 1.36 17.87
N SER A 66 -17.83 2.49 17.41
CA SER A 66 -18.00 3.80 18.06
C SER A 66 -18.34 4.90 17.05
N PRO A 67 -19.63 5.16 16.77
CA PRO A 67 -20.07 6.17 15.81
C PRO A 67 -19.59 7.59 16.15
N ASN A 68 -19.40 7.89 17.44
CA ASN A 68 -18.91 9.19 17.92
C ASN A 68 -17.46 9.48 17.49
N SER A 69 -16.70 8.45 17.10
CA SER A 69 -15.33 8.58 16.55
C SER A 69 -15.28 8.77 15.02
N SER A 70 -16.46 8.90 14.37
CA SER A 70 -16.65 8.95 12.92
C SER A 70 -15.78 9.99 12.20
N TYR A 71 -15.69 11.20 12.76
CA TYR A 71 -14.92 12.29 12.16
C TYR A 71 -13.43 11.95 12.05
N MET A 72 -12.87 11.34 13.11
CA MET A 72 -11.45 11.04 13.18
C MET A 72 -11.05 9.93 12.20
N ILE A 73 -11.84 8.85 12.14
CA ILE A 73 -11.55 7.76 11.21
C ILE A 73 -11.82 8.20 9.76
N SER A 74 -12.80 9.08 9.51
CA SER A 74 -13.01 9.66 8.18
C SER A 74 -11.79 10.46 7.71
N LYS A 75 -11.16 11.22 8.61
CA LYS A 75 -9.92 11.95 8.31
C LYS A 75 -8.75 10.99 7.99
N LEU A 76 -8.61 9.90 8.74
CA LEU A 76 -7.57 8.88 8.48
C LEU A 76 -7.78 8.19 7.13
N LYS A 77 -9.03 7.82 6.80
CA LYS A 77 -9.38 7.24 5.48
C LYS A 77 -9.05 8.19 4.33
N TRP A 78 -9.31 9.49 4.51
CA TRP A 78 -9.01 10.51 3.51
C TRP A 78 -7.50 10.67 3.27
N GLN A 79 -6.68 10.63 4.34
CA GLN A 79 -5.23 10.70 4.22
C GLN A 79 -4.65 9.51 3.44
N VAL A 80 -5.11 8.28 3.73
CA VAL A 80 -4.71 7.09 2.97
C VAL A 80 -5.14 7.21 1.51
N ALA A 81 -6.38 7.63 1.25
CA ALA A 81 -6.89 7.81 -0.10
C ALA A 81 -6.02 8.79 -0.92
N ILE A 82 -5.60 9.91 -0.32
CA ILE A 82 -4.70 10.86 -0.96
C ILE A 82 -3.35 10.23 -1.28
N GLN A 83 -2.77 9.47 -0.34
CA GLN A 83 -1.47 8.83 -0.54
C GLN A 83 -1.54 7.77 -1.64
N THR A 84 -2.58 6.93 -1.66
CA THR A 84 -2.80 5.94 -2.72
C THR A 84 -3.03 6.61 -4.07
N THR A 85 -3.83 7.69 -4.13
CA THR A 85 -4.04 8.43 -5.38
C THR A 85 -2.77 9.10 -5.89
N LYS A 86 -1.92 9.64 -5.01
CA LYS A 86 -0.61 10.18 -5.41
C LYS A 86 0.31 9.09 -5.95
N GLN A 87 0.34 7.93 -5.30
CA GLN A 87 1.13 6.78 -5.74
C GLN A 87 0.63 6.24 -7.08
N ASP A 88 -0.69 6.15 -7.28
CA ASP A 88 -1.30 5.70 -8.54
C ASP A 88 -0.98 6.68 -9.68
N LYS A 89 -1.05 7.99 -9.44
CA LYS A 89 -0.66 9.01 -10.43
C LYS A 89 0.82 8.92 -10.80
N ALA A 90 1.72 8.83 -9.81
CA ALA A 90 3.15 8.66 -10.07
C ALA A 90 3.43 7.36 -10.85
N ASN A 91 2.69 6.28 -10.54
CA ASN A 91 2.81 5.01 -11.26
C ASN A 91 2.30 5.12 -12.71
N GLN A 92 1.20 5.85 -12.94
CA GLN A 92 0.70 6.13 -14.30
C GLN A 92 1.69 6.97 -15.12
N GLU A 93 2.28 8.01 -14.54
CA GLU A 93 3.32 8.81 -15.19
C GLU A 93 4.54 7.96 -15.53
N PHE A 94 4.99 7.13 -14.59
CA PHE A 94 6.10 6.21 -14.82
C PHE A 94 5.80 5.20 -15.95
N LEU A 95 4.58 4.67 -16.02
CA LEU A 95 4.14 3.80 -17.12
C LEU A 95 4.10 4.54 -18.48
N MET A 96 3.66 5.80 -18.50
CA MET A 96 3.68 6.62 -19.71
C MET A 96 5.11 6.89 -20.20
N LEU A 97 6.02 7.23 -19.29
CA LEU A 97 7.45 7.38 -19.60
C LEU A 97 8.05 6.06 -20.12
N GLY A 98 7.73 4.94 -19.48
CA GLY A 98 8.12 3.61 -19.94
C GLY A 98 7.65 3.34 -21.37
N LYS A 99 6.39 3.68 -21.69
CA LYS A 99 5.84 3.56 -23.05
C LYS A 99 6.59 4.44 -24.07
N GLN A 100 6.94 5.68 -23.71
CA GLN A 100 7.72 6.55 -24.58
C GLN A 100 9.10 5.98 -24.89
N VAL A 101 9.81 5.46 -23.88
CA VAL A 101 11.12 4.83 -24.05
C VAL A 101 11.02 3.57 -24.91
N LYS A 102 9.99 2.73 -24.72
CA LYS A 102 9.72 1.57 -25.58
C LYS A 102 9.51 1.96 -27.04
N ASN A 103 8.74 3.02 -27.30
CA ASN A 103 8.52 3.52 -28.65
C ASN A 103 9.83 4.00 -29.29
N GLN A 104 10.69 4.69 -28.55
CA GLN A 104 12.02 5.11 -29.03
C GLN A 104 12.89 3.91 -29.39
N ILE A 105 12.93 2.90 -28.52
CA ILE A 105 13.65 1.64 -28.77
C ILE A 105 13.14 0.97 -30.05
N MET A 106 11.82 0.87 -30.22
CA MET A 106 11.22 0.28 -31.41
C MET A 106 11.62 1.03 -32.68
N GLN A 107 11.60 2.37 -32.65
CA GLN A 107 12.05 3.20 -33.78
C GLN A 107 13.53 2.98 -34.12
N LEU A 108 14.39 2.84 -33.11
CA LEU A 108 15.81 2.50 -33.30
C LEU A 108 15.98 1.11 -33.93
N LEU A 109 15.17 0.13 -33.53
CA LEU A 109 15.20 -1.22 -34.12
C LEU A 109 14.67 -1.27 -35.56
N LEU A 110 13.65 -0.47 -35.87
CA LEU A 110 13.10 -0.33 -37.23
C LEU A 110 14.08 0.38 -38.17
N SER A 111 14.84 1.35 -37.67
CA SER A 111 15.89 2.06 -38.41
C SER A 111 17.23 1.31 -38.47
N GLY A 112 17.29 0.07 -37.94
CA GLY A 112 18.51 -0.76 -37.96
C GLY A 112 19.59 -0.35 -36.95
N GLN A 113 19.31 0.61 -36.07
CA GLN A 113 20.24 1.13 -35.05
C GLN A 113 20.23 0.27 -33.77
N SER A 114 20.39 -1.05 -33.92
CA SER A 114 20.34 -2.01 -32.80
C SER A 114 21.38 -1.73 -31.70
N GLN A 115 22.57 -1.23 -32.07
CA GLN A 115 23.61 -0.84 -31.12
C GLN A 115 23.21 0.35 -30.23
N ALA A 116 22.45 1.31 -30.77
CA ALA A 116 21.93 2.44 -30.01
C ALA A 116 20.72 2.05 -29.13
N ALA A 117 19.93 1.05 -29.56
CA ALA A 117 18.78 0.56 -28.80
C ALA A 117 19.17 -0.24 -27.54
N LEU A 118 20.29 -0.97 -27.58
CA LEU A 118 20.74 -1.86 -26.49
C LEU A 118 20.88 -1.18 -25.12
N PRO A 119 21.61 -0.05 -24.96
CA PRO A 119 21.74 0.59 -23.65
C PRO A 119 20.38 1.08 -23.10
N LEU A 120 19.50 1.59 -23.96
CA LEU A 120 18.18 2.05 -23.57
C LEU A 120 17.29 0.91 -23.06
N VAL A 121 17.32 -0.24 -23.74
CA VAL A 121 16.56 -1.42 -23.33
C VAL A 121 17.08 -1.99 -22.01
N LYS A 122 18.41 -2.01 -21.82
CA LYS A 122 19.02 -2.45 -20.56
C LYS A 122 18.63 -1.55 -19.39
N GLN A 123 18.63 -0.23 -19.58
CA GLN A 123 18.16 0.72 -18.57
C GLN A 123 16.68 0.53 -18.26
N LEU A 124 15.84 0.38 -19.29
CA LEU A 124 14.41 0.13 -19.10
C LEU A 124 14.15 -1.20 -18.36
N ALA A 125 14.92 -2.25 -18.65
CA ALA A 125 14.81 -3.55 -17.99
C ALA A 125 15.22 -3.50 -16.50
N GLN A 126 16.16 -2.62 -16.12
CA GLN A 126 16.50 -2.38 -14.72
C GLN A 126 15.39 -1.62 -13.98
N LEU A 127 14.75 -0.65 -14.64
CA LEU A 127 13.68 0.15 -14.07
C LEU A 127 12.32 -0.58 -14.03
N MET A 128 12.08 -1.52 -14.96
CA MET A 128 10.84 -2.28 -15.10
C MET A 128 11.11 -3.79 -15.23
N PRO A 129 11.69 -4.44 -14.20
CA PRO A 129 12.18 -5.83 -14.30
C PRO A 129 11.09 -6.88 -14.54
N ASN A 130 9.84 -6.56 -14.18
CA ASN A 130 8.70 -7.45 -14.30
C ASN A 130 7.87 -7.20 -15.57
N ASP A 131 8.24 -6.22 -16.40
CA ASP A 131 7.48 -5.88 -17.61
C ASP A 131 7.81 -6.86 -18.76
N PRO A 132 6.83 -7.64 -19.26
CA PRO A 132 7.06 -8.64 -20.29
C PRO A 132 7.42 -8.03 -21.65
N GLU A 133 6.93 -6.83 -21.96
CA GLU A 133 7.21 -6.13 -23.22
C GLU A 133 8.68 -5.67 -23.28
N THR A 134 9.22 -5.15 -22.18
CA THR A 134 10.65 -4.81 -22.04
C THR A 134 11.55 -6.02 -22.24
N LYS A 135 11.14 -7.20 -21.73
CA LYS A 135 11.86 -8.47 -21.98
C LYS A 135 11.80 -8.88 -23.46
N GLY A 136 10.68 -8.63 -24.13
CA GLY A 136 10.52 -8.86 -25.58
C GLY A 136 11.49 -8.01 -26.39
N LEU A 137 11.52 -6.69 -26.14
CA LEU A 137 12.43 -5.76 -26.80
C LEU A 137 13.90 -6.13 -26.60
N LEU A 138 14.30 -6.55 -25.39
CA LEU A 138 15.67 -6.99 -25.12
C LEU A 138 16.07 -8.18 -25.98
N ARG A 139 15.16 -9.15 -26.16
CA ARG A 139 15.40 -10.30 -27.04
C ARG A 139 15.52 -9.89 -28.50
N GLU A 140 14.70 -8.94 -28.96
CA GLU A 140 14.77 -8.45 -30.35
C GLU A 140 16.06 -7.71 -30.65
N VAL A 141 16.53 -6.86 -29.72
CA VAL A 141 17.80 -6.14 -29.88
C VAL A 141 18.97 -7.10 -29.96
N LEU A 142 18.98 -8.13 -29.10
CA LEU A 142 20.03 -9.15 -29.08
C LEU A 142 20.01 -10.07 -30.32
N LYS A 143 18.84 -10.27 -30.96
CA LYS A 143 18.73 -11.04 -32.20
C LYS A 143 19.21 -10.28 -33.44
N LYS A 144 19.22 -8.95 -33.39
CA LYS A 144 19.64 -8.06 -34.49
C LYS A 144 21.07 -7.52 -34.30
N GLN A 145 21.87 -8.15 -33.44
CA GLN A 145 23.31 -7.92 -33.30
C GLN A 145 24.11 -8.77 -34.28
#